data_AF-A0A2N5AG07-F1
#
_entry.id   AF-A0A2N5AG07-F1
#
_cell.length_a   1.000
_cell.length_b   1.000
_cell.length_c   1.000
_cell.angle_alpha   90.00
_cell.angle_beta   90.00
_cell.angle_gamma   90.00
#
_symmetry.space_group_name_H-M   'P 1'
#
loop_
_entity.id
_entity.type
_entity.pdbx_description
1 polymer ?
#
loop_
_entity_poly.entity_id
_entity_poly.type
_entity_poly.pdbx_seq_one_letter_code
_entity_poly.pdbx_strand_id
1 'polypeptide(L)' 'VEARAKAAGERWLWLEVLADNPAARRFYERQGMQHVKDVAFHSASQQSTLHILAKPI' A
#
# COMPACT_ATOMS: atom_id res chain seq x y z
N VAL A 1 11.08 -0.47 7.58
CA VAL A 1 10.25 0.71 7.22
C VAL A 1 9.40 1.15 8.41
N GLU A 2 8.66 0.25 9.07
CA GLU A 2 7.77 0.60 10.20
C GLU A 2 8.51 1.29 11.37
N ALA A 3 9.68 0.79 11.76
CA ALA A 3 10.50 1.40 12.81
C ALA A 3 10.95 2.84 12.47
N ARG A 4 11.07 3.18 11.18
CA ARG A 4 11.43 4.54 10.74
C ARG A 4 10.22 5.47 10.75
N ALA A 5 9.04 4.99 10.31
CA ALA A 5 7.80 5.76 10.37
C ALA A 5 7.40 6.09 11.82
N LYS A 6 7.56 5.12 12.73
CA LYS A 6 7.35 5.33 14.16
C LYS A 6 8.31 6.36 14.75
N ALA A 7 9.58 6.32 14.35
CA ALA A 7 10.59 7.30 14.79
C ALA A 7 10.33 8.72 14.24
N ALA A 8 9.65 8.84 13.09
CA ALA A 8 9.23 10.12 12.52
C ALA A 8 7.93 10.68 13.13
N GLY A 9 7.30 9.97 14.07
CA GLY A 9 6.02 10.37 14.68
C GLY A 9 4.80 10.13 13.79
N GLU A 10 4.94 9.33 12.73
CA GLU A 10 3.80 8.95 11.90
C GLU A 10 2.90 7.95 12.63
N ARG A 11 1.59 8.22 12.61
CA ARG A 11 0.57 7.37 13.24
C ARG A 11 0.09 6.22 12.34
N TRP A 12 0.51 6.23 11.08
CA TRP A 12 0.00 5.34 10.05
C TRP A 12 1.11 4.97 9.08
N LEU A 13 1.26 3.68 8.81
CA LEU A 13 2.07 3.18 7.71
C LEU A 13 1.14 2.90 6.55
N TRP A 14 1.43 3.44 5.38
CA TRP A 14 0.67 3.14 4.16
C TRP A 14 1.60 2.96 2.97
N LEU A 15 1.12 2.23 1.97
CA LEU A 15 1.83 1.99 0.71
C LEU A 15 0.88 1.64 -0.42
N GLU A 16 1.39 1.71 -1.64
CA GLU A 16 0.67 1.40 -2.86
C GLU A 16 1.15 0.06 -3.43
N VAL A 17 0.22 -0.78 -3.87
CA VAL A 17 0.50 -2.08 -4.51
C VAL A 17 -0.22 -2.14 -5.85
N LEU A 18 0.49 -2.52 -6.91
CA LEU A 18 -0.14 -2.78 -8.20
C LEU A 18 -1.18 -3.91 -8.09
N ALA A 19 -2.35 -3.72 -8.66
CA ALA A 19 -3.40 -4.73 -8.71
C ALA A 19 -2.95 -6.02 -9.40
N ASP A 20 -2.02 -5.90 -10.35
CA ASP A 20 -1.40 -7.04 -11.04
C ASP A 20 -0.31 -7.75 -10.21
N ASN A 21 -0.15 -7.37 -8.94
CA ASN A 21 0.76 -8.03 -8.00
C ASN A 21 0.00 -8.57 -6.77
N PRO A 22 -0.79 -9.66 -6.93
CA PRO A 22 -1.57 -10.25 -5.83
C PRO A 22 -0.68 -10.84 -4.73
N ALA A 23 0.56 -11.22 -5.05
CA ALA A 23 1.52 -11.74 -4.07
C ALA A 23 1.94 -10.64 -3.07
N ALA A 24 2.27 -9.45 -3.56
CA ALA A 24 2.59 -8.30 -2.72
C ALA A 24 1.39 -7.90 -1.85
N ARG A 25 0.19 -7.85 -2.42
CA ARG A 25 -1.03 -7.55 -1.65
C ARG A 25 -1.21 -8.49 -0.46
N ARG A 26 -1.15 -9.81 -0.70
CA ARG A 26 -1.26 -10.83 0.35
C ARG A 26 -0.13 -10.77 1.37
N PHE A 27 1.05 -10.32 0.98
CA PHE A 27 2.17 -10.14 1.90
C PHE A 27 1.87 -9.05 2.93
N TYR A 28 1.40 -7.89 2.48
CA TYR A 28 1.08 -6.76 3.36
C TYR A 28 -0.21 -6.97 4.17
N GLU A 29 -1.21 -7.64 3.59
CA GLU A 29 -2.40 -8.06 4.33
C GLU A 29 -2.04 -8.98 5.51
N ARG A 30 -1.11 -9.93 5.30
CA ARG A 30 -0.60 -10.80 6.38
C ARG A 30 0.19 -10.03 7.45
N GLN A 31 0.72 -8.86 7.13
CA GLN A 31 1.39 -7.97 8.09
C GLN A 31 0.43 -7.03 8.82
N GLY A 32 -0.89 -7.24 8.66
CA GLY A 32 -1.93 -6.48 9.31
C GLY A 32 -2.33 -5.19 8.59
N MET A 33 -1.87 -4.99 7.35
CA MET A 33 -2.32 -3.85 6.54
C MET A 33 -3.67 -4.15 5.91
N GLN A 34 -4.56 -3.17 5.92
CA GLN A 34 -5.89 -3.29 5.35
C GLN A 34 -5.99 -2.47 4.08
N HIS A 35 -6.80 -2.96 3.14
CA HIS A 35 -7.13 -2.23 1.93
C HIS A 35 -7.99 -1.01 2.27
N VAL A 36 -7.57 0.15 1.79
CA VAL A 36 -8.23 1.44 2.06
C VAL A 36 -9.01 1.89 0.83
N LYS A 37 -8.38 1.88 -0.34
CA LYS A 37 -8.98 2.33 -1.60
C LYS A 37 -8.19 1.85 -2.81
N ASP A 38 -8.81 1.98 -3.97
CA ASP A 38 -8.17 1.80 -5.27
C ASP A 38 -7.97 3.16 -5.95
N VAL A 39 -6.84 3.29 -6.63
CA VAL A 39 -6.50 4.46 -7.43
C VAL A 39 -6.16 3.99 -8.84
N ALA A 40 -6.80 4.57 -9.84
CA ALA A 40 -6.42 4.34 -11.22
C ALA A 40 -5.17 5.17 -11.53
N PHE A 41 -4.12 4.50 -11.98
CA PHE A 41 -2.90 5.11 -12.48
C PHE A 41 -2.92 5.07 -13.99
N HIS A 42 -2.92 6.25 -14.61
CA HIS A 42 -2.87 6.41 -16.07
C HIS A 42 -1.58 7.11 -16.45
N SER A 43 -0.82 6.48 -17.33
CA SER A 43 0.28 7.09 -18.07
C SER A 43 -0.01 7.02 -19.57
N ALA A 44 0.80 7.71 -20.39
CA ALA A 44 0.63 7.72 -21.84
C ALA A 44 0.68 6.33 -22.49
N SER A 45 1.26 5.32 -21.82
CA SER A 45 1.44 3.97 -22.34
C SER A 45 0.89 2.87 -21.44
N GLN A 46 0.36 3.19 -20.26
CA GLN A 46 -0.10 2.19 -19.31
C GLN A 46 -1.29 2.68 -18.48
N GLN A 47 -2.28 1.81 -18.33
CA GLN A 47 -3.34 1.95 -17.35
C GLN A 47 -3.21 0.81 -16.33
N SER A 48 -2.96 1.18 -15.08
CA SER A 48 -2.82 0.25 -13.95
C SER A 48 -3.76 0.65 -12.84
N THR A 49 -4.18 -0.31 -12.02
CA THR A 49 -4.88 -0.02 -10.76
C THR A 49 -3.91 -0.21 -9.60
N LEU A 50 -3.87 0.76 -8.69
CA LEU A 50 -3.09 0.73 -7.46
C LEU A 50 -4.02 0.51 -6.27
N HIS A 51 -3.70 -0.47 -5.43
CA HIS A 51 -4.32 -0.71 -4.15
C HIS A 51 -3.56 0.04 -3.06
N ILE A 52 -4.25 0.89 -2.31
CA ILE A 52 -3.70 1.54 -1.13
C ILE A 52 -3.94 0.63 0.08
N LEU A 53 -2.86 0.24 0.76
CA LEU A 53 -2.89 -0.55 1.98
C LEU A 53 -2.36 0.31 3.14
N ALA A 54 -3.01 0.26 4.30
CA ALA A 54 -2.59 1.00 5.48
C ALA A 54 -2.75 0.20 6.77
N LYS A 55 -1.94 0.52 7.79
CA LYS A 55 -2.13 0.11 9.18
C LYS A 55 -1.68 1.19 10.15
N PRO A 56 -2.26 1.27 11.36
CA PRO A 56 -1.75 2.10 12.43
C PRO A 56 -0.40 1.57 12.97
N ILE A 57 0.45 2.45 13.53
CA ILE A 57 1.79 2.15 14.09
C ILE A 57 1.91 2.54 15.57
#